data_AF-A0A829R4M8-F1
#
_entry.id   AF-A0A829R4M8-F1
#
_cell.length_a   1.000
_cell.length_b   1.000
_cell.length_c   1.000
_cell.angle_alpha   90.00
_cell.angle_beta   90.00
_cell.angle_gamma   90.00
#
_symmetry.space_group_name_H-M   'P 1'
#
loop_
_entity.id
_entity.type
_entity.pdbx_description
1 polymer ?
#
loop_
_entity_poly.entity_id
_entity_poly.type
_entity_poly.pdbx_seq_one_letter_code
_entity_poly.pdbx_strand_id
1 'polypeptide(L)'
;MPKILNDPRTSEEDRKLSQEGVDEYNNTVQEIYKNSITILSYDSYYDEESRELIIAAILINNRRKPITNIEFEADMQIVIDPKAKVIPNTFAITPDLAKPIYPGEGTVVPLSFRVLNYTKDVITFDKKEITGSMYNFKFKELDSKK
;
A
#
# COMPACT_ATOMS: atom_id res chain seq x y z
N MET A 1 27.69 -0.61 -6.00
CA MET A 1 28.35 -1.84 -5.50
C MET A 1 29.25 -1.47 -4.32
N PRO A 2 29.21 -2.24 -3.21
CA PRO A 2 30.11 -2.02 -2.07
C PRO A 2 31.58 -2.01 -2.50
N LYS A 3 32.37 -1.04 -2.02
CA LYS A 3 33.80 -0.92 -2.36
C LYS A 3 34.61 -2.15 -1.95
N ILE A 4 34.15 -2.86 -0.91
CA ILE A 4 34.80 -4.05 -0.34
C ILE A 4 34.78 -5.27 -1.29
N LEU A 5 33.83 -5.34 -2.23
CA LEU A 5 33.77 -6.42 -3.21
C LEU A 5 34.90 -6.35 -4.24
N ASN A 6 35.50 -5.16 -4.42
CA ASN A 6 36.54 -4.90 -5.42
C ASN A 6 37.91 -4.56 -4.80
N ASP A 7 38.05 -4.56 -3.47
CA ASP A 7 39.34 -4.27 -2.82
C ASP A 7 40.18 -5.56 -2.70
N PRO A 8 41.38 -5.62 -3.32
CA PRO A 8 42.22 -6.82 -3.31
C PRO A 8 42.71 -7.22 -1.91
N ARG A 9 42.66 -6.32 -0.91
CA ARG A 9 43.13 -6.55 0.47
C ARG A 9 42.07 -7.16 1.39
N THR A 10 40.83 -7.26 0.93
CA THR A 10 39.71 -7.82 1.70
C THR A 10 39.81 -9.35 1.74
N SER A 11 39.58 -9.94 2.92
CA SER A 11 39.58 -11.39 3.10
C SER A 11 38.45 -12.05 2.30
N GLU A 12 38.58 -13.34 1.97
CA GLU A 12 37.52 -14.08 1.27
C GLU A 12 36.22 -14.15 2.10
N GLU A 13 36.32 -14.28 3.43
CA GLU A 13 35.16 -14.29 4.32
C GLU A 13 34.43 -12.94 4.34
N ASP A 14 35.15 -11.82 4.39
CA ASP A 14 34.55 -10.48 4.36
C ASP A 14 33.88 -10.18 3.01
N ARG A 15 34.48 -10.66 1.91
CA ARG A 15 33.87 -10.57 0.57
C ARG A 15 32.59 -11.40 0.49
N LYS A 16 32.60 -12.60 1.06
CA LYS A 16 31.43 -13.49 1.10
C LYS A 16 30.28 -12.86 1.89
N LEU A 17 30.53 -12.37 3.09
CA LEU A 17 29.52 -11.68 3.92
C LEU A 17 28.95 -10.45 3.22
N SER A 18 29.79 -9.69 2.52
CA SER A 18 29.37 -8.50 1.78
C SER A 18 28.56 -8.82 0.53
N GLN A 19 28.89 -9.93 -0.14
CA GLN A 19 28.12 -10.43 -1.27
C GLN A 19 26.76 -10.97 -0.79
N GLU A 20 26.73 -11.73 0.31
CA GLU A 20 25.50 -12.20 0.96
C GLU A 20 24.56 -11.03 1.31
N GLY A 21 25.08 -9.95 1.88
CA GLY A 21 24.27 -8.76 2.17
C GLY A 21 23.75 -8.02 0.92
N VAL A 22 24.53 -8.01 -0.18
CA VAL A 22 24.08 -7.46 -1.47
C VAL A 22 23.00 -8.34 -2.10
N ASP A 23 23.18 -9.65 -2.04
CA ASP A 23 22.23 -10.63 -2.57
C ASP A 23 20.95 -10.60 -1.74
N GLU A 24 21.02 -10.52 -0.42
CA GLU A 24 19.87 -10.35 0.46
C GLU A 24 19.13 -9.03 0.17
N TYR A 25 19.84 -7.90 0.02
CA TYR A 25 19.21 -6.64 -0.36
C TYR A 25 18.55 -6.71 -1.74
N ASN A 26 19.22 -7.33 -2.73
CA ASN A 26 18.67 -7.45 -4.08
C ASN A 26 17.46 -8.38 -4.13
N ASN A 27 17.52 -9.53 -3.46
CA ASN A 27 16.44 -10.51 -3.41
C ASN A 27 15.25 -9.97 -2.60
N THR A 28 15.50 -9.32 -1.46
CA THR A 28 14.43 -8.92 -0.54
C THR A 28 13.89 -7.53 -0.84
N VAL A 29 14.75 -6.54 -1.06
CA VAL A 29 14.33 -5.14 -1.26
C VAL A 29 14.13 -4.84 -2.73
N GLN A 30 14.96 -5.34 -3.65
CA GLN A 30 14.75 -5.04 -5.06
C GLN A 30 13.74 -5.96 -5.73
N GLU A 31 13.78 -7.28 -5.50
CA GLU A 31 12.90 -8.20 -6.22
C GLU A 31 11.45 -8.12 -5.75
N ILE A 32 11.24 -8.12 -4.42
CA ILE A 32 9.89 -8.03 -3.82
C ILE A 32 9.25 -6.68 -4.14
N TYR A 33 9.99 -5.56 -4.06
CA TYR A 33 9.40 -4.23 -4.26
C TYR A 33 9.35 -3.76 -5.73
N LYS A 34 10.23 -4.23 -6.64
CA LYS A 34 10.17 -3.86 -8.08
C LYS A 34 8.98 -4.44 -8.83
N ASN A 35 8.22 -5.34 -8.20
CA ASN A 35 7.00 -5.85 -8.80
C ASN A 35 5.83 -5.79 -7.80
N SER A 36 5.89 -4.83 -6.86
CA SER A 36 4.82 -4.57 -5.91
C SER A 36 4.06 -3.30 -6.24
N ILE A 37 3.01 -3.08 -5.47
CA ILE A 37 2.27 -1.83 -5.41
C ILE A 37 2.48 -1.30 -4.00
N THR A 38 2.90 -0.04 -3.89
CA THR A 38 3.02 0.61 -2.58
C THR A 38 1.76 1.41 -2.33
N ILE A 39 1.16 1.21 -1.14
CA ILE A 39 0.05 2.03 -0.66
C ILE A 39 0.56 2.87 0.50
N LEU A 40 0.48 4.19 0.38
CA LEU A 40 0.82 5.14 1.43
C LEU A 40 -0.47 5.82 1.89
N SER A 41 -0.90 5.56 3.12
CA SER A 41 -1.94 6.39 3.76
C SER A 41 -1.32 7.76 4.08
N TYR A 42 -1.95 8.82 3.56
CA TYR A 42 -1.51 10.21 3.72
C TYR A 42 -2.43 11.02 4.64
N ASP A 43 -3.75 10.84 4.54
CA ASP A 43 -4.72 11.59 5.34
C ASP A 43 -6.00 10.78 5.62
N SER A 44 -6.72 11.13 6.67
CA SER A 44 -7.98 10.47 7.05
C SER A 44 -8.88 11.34 7.92
N TYR A 45 -10.19 11.28 7.67
CA TYR A 45 -11.21 11.99 8.46
C TYR A 45 -12.51 11.21 8.56
N TYR A 46 -13.32 11.53 9.56
CA TYR A 46 -14.70 11.04 9.69
C TYR A 46 -15.69 12.06 9.14
N ASP A 47 -16.56 11.61 8.24
CA ASP A 47 -17.73 12.37 7.78
C ASP A 47 -18.96 11.92 8.59
N GLU A 48 -19.54 12.86 9.34
CA GLU A 48 -20.71 12.62 10.19
C GLU A 48 -21.99 12.36 9.40
N GLU A 49 -22.17 13.07 8.28
CA GLU A 49 -23.41 13.03 7.50
C GLU A 49 -23.58 11.65 6.86
N SER A 50 -22.50 11.13 6.27
CA SER A 50 -22.46 9.80 5.66
C SER A 50 -22.13 8.68 6.66
N ARG A 51 -21.58 9.02 7.84
CA ARG A 51 -21.03 8.09 8.84
C ARG A 51 -19.91 7.23 8.29
N GLU A 52 -19.01 7.87 7.55
CA GLU A 52 -17.92 7.22 6.85
C GLU A 52 -16.56 7.70 7.34
N LEU A 53 -15.65 6.75 7.55
CA LEU A 53 -14.22 7.01 7.66
C LEU A 53 -13.66 7.08 6.24
N ILE A 54 -13.17 8.25 5.86
CA ILE A 54 -12.53 8.48 4.57
C ILE A 54 -11.02 8.48 4.77
N ILE A 55 -10.31 7.70 3.95
CA ILE A 55 -8.84 7.61 3.93
C ILE A 55 -8.34 7.95 2.54
N ALA A 56 -7.50 8.97 2.44
CA ALA A 56 -6.77 9.27 1.23
C ALA A 56 -5.48 8.44 1.17
N ALA A 57 -5.44 7.48 0.26
CA ALA A 57 -4.28 6.64 0.01
C ALA A 57 -3.60 7.04 -1.30
N ILE A 58 -2.26 7.03 -1.31
CA ILE A 58 -1.45 7.15 -2.52
C ILE A 58 -1.02 5.77 -2.94
N LEU A 59 -1.35 5.41 -4.17
CA LEU A 59 -1.07 4.12 -4.76
C LEU A 59 0.03 4.28 -5.81
N ILE A 60 1.21 3.69 -5.56
CA ILE A 60 2.39 3.80 -6.44
C ILE A 60 2.62 2.48 -7.16
N ASN A 61 2.71 2.56 -8.49
CA ASN A 61 3.02 1.41 -9.32
C ASN A 61 4.54 1.21 -9.42
N ASN A 62 5.11 0.34 -8.59
CA ASN A 62 6.53 -0.01 -8.71
C ASN A 62 6.79 -1.10 -9.76
N ARG A 63 5.75 -1.66 -10.38
CA ARG A 63 5.86 -2.72 -11.39
C ARG A 63 6.43 -2.15 -12.68
N ARG A 64 6.94 -3.04 -13.53
CA ARG A 64 7.40 -2.70 -14.89
C ARG A 64 6.28 -2.55 -15.92
N LYS A 65 5.04 -2.84 -15.55
CA LYS A 65 3.86 -2.78 -16.44
C LYS A 65 2.79 -1.83 -15.86
N PRO A 66 1.98 -1.19 -16.72
CA PRO A 66 0.86 -0.37 -16.25
C PRO A 66 -0.17 -1.20 -15.46
N ILE A 67 -0.86 -0.55 -14.53
CA ILE A 67 -2.02 -1.12 -13.82
C ILE A 67 -3.28 -0.52 -14.47
N THR A 68 -4.13 -1.37 -15.03
CA THR A 68 -5.37 -0.97 -15.71
C THR A 68 -6.62 -1.28 -14.88
N ASN A 69 -6.56 -2.32 -14.05
CA ASN A 69 -7.60 -2.69 -13.12
C ASN A 69 -6.98 -3.11 -11.78
N ILE A 70 -7.56 -2.68 -10.67
CA ILE A 70 -7.15 -3.14 -9.36
C ILE A 70 -8.33 -3.17 -8.39
N GLU A 71 -8.38 -4.21 -7.56
CA GLU A 71 -9.38 -4.40 -6.51
C GLU A 71 -8.64 -4.62 -5.18
N PHE A 72 -9.17 -4.03 -4.12
CA PHE A 72 -8.62 -4.14 -2.78
C PHE A 72 -9.72 -4.40 -1.79
N GLU A 73 -9.41 -5.28 -0.86
CA GLU A 73 -10.18 -5.48 0.35
C GLU A 73 -9.36 -4.93 1.52
N ALA A 74 -9.97 -4.03 2.28
CA ALA A 74 -9.33 -3.40 3.43
C ALA A 74 -10.17 -3.60 4.68
N ASP A 75 -9.49 -3.98 5.76
CA ASP A 75 -10.05 -4.06 7.11
C ASP A 75 -9.33 -3.03 8.00
N MET A 76 -10.12 -2.32 8.80
CA MET A 76 -9.70 -1.11 9.51
C MET A 76 -10.26 -1.11 10.93
N GLN A 77 -9.51 -0.53 11.85
CA GLN A 77 -9.94 -0.32 13.24
C GLN A 77 -9.60 1.09 13.70
N ILE A 78 -10.54 1.73 14.40
CA ILE A 78 -10.32 3.01 15.09
C ILE A 78 -9.87 2.70 16.52
N VAL A 79 -8.65 3.11 16.87
CA VAL A 79 -8.03 2.78 18.17
C VAL A 79 -8.58 3.66 19.30
N ILE A 80 -8.86 4.93 19.00
CA ILE A 80 -9.30 5.92 20.00
C ILE A 80 -10.74 5.71 20.50
N ASP A 81 -11.54 4.92 19.79
CA ASP A 81 -12.87 4.52 20.22
C ASP A 81 -13.05 3.02 19.99
N PRO A 82 -12.73 2.17 20.98
CA PRO A 82 -12.78 0.72 20.84
C PRO A 82 -14.21 0.17 20.68
N LYS A 83 -15.26 1.00 20.86
CA LYS A 83 -16.64 0.61 20.59
C LYS A 83 -17.03 0.82 19.13
N ALA A 84 -16.29 1.69 18.43
CA ALA A 84 -16.50 1.93 17.02
C ALA A 84 -16.14 0.68 16.21
N LYS A 85 -17.03 0.31 15.30
CA LYS A 85 -16.80 -0.81 14.37
C LYS A 85 -16.74 -0.26 12.97
N VAL A 86 -15.59 -0.40 12.32
CA VAL A 86 -15.47 -0.10 10.89
C VAL A 86 -15.89 -1.34 10.12
N ILE A 87 -16.77 -1.17 9.15
CA ILE A 87 -17.18 -2.25 8.27
C ILE A 87 -16.12 -2.38 7.17
N PRO A 88 -15.54 -3.58 6.96
CA PRO A 88 -14.61 -3.81 5.86
C PRO A 88 -15.25 -3.39 4.54
N ASN A 89 -14.45 -2.81 3.66
CA ASN A 89 -14.94 -2.40 2.35
C ASN A 89 -13.99 -2.85 1.24
N THR A 90 -14.58 -3.09 0.08
CA THR A 90 -13.87 -3.42 -1.15
C THR A 90 -13.98 -2.24 -2.08
N PHE A 91 -12.86 -1.82 -2.67
CA PHE A 91 -12.87 -0.82 -3.74
C PHE A 91 -12.15 -1.35 -4.97
N ALA A 92 -12.62 -0.92 -6.14
CA ALA A 92 -12.00 -1.27 -7.41
C ALA A 92 -11.76 -0.01 -8.26
N ILE A 93 -10.60 0.05 -8.90
CA ILE A 93 -10.29 1.01 -9.95
C ILE A 93 -10.30 0.24 -11.25
N THR A 94 -11.31 0.49 -12.08
CA THR A 94 -11.49 -0.13 -13.38
C THR A 94 -11.12 0.83 -14.52
N PRO A 95 -10.85 0.34 -15.74
CA PRO A 95 -10.41 1.19 -16.87
C PRO A 95 -11.40 2.28 -17.30
N ASP A 96 -12.68 2.12 -16.98
CA ASP A 96 -13.75 3.09 -17.21
C ASP A 96 -13.78 4.21 -16.16
N LEU A 97 -13.21 3.98 -14.98
CA LEU A 97 -13.17 4.92 -13.86
C LEU A 97 -11.84 5.70 -13.77
N ALA A 98 -10.74 5.14 -14.26
CA ALA A 98 -9.44 5.80 -14.24
C ALA A 98 -8.52 5.40 -15.41
N LYS A 99 -7.58 6.30 -15.74
CA LYS A 99 -6.49 5.97 -16.66
C LYS A 99 -5.55 4.93 -16.04
N PRO A 100 -4.83 4.14 -16.85
CA PRO A 100 -3.81 3.24 -16.36
C PRO A 100 -2.74 3.98 -15.55
N ILE A 101 -2.27 3.37 -14.45
CA ILE A 101 -1.16 3.90 -13.65
C ILE A 101 0.14 3.32 -14.21
N TYR A 102 0.99 4.15 -14.82
CA TYR A 102 2.22 3.66 -15.44
C TYR A 102 3.33 3.38 -14.41
N PRO A 103 4.37 2.59 -14.76
CA PRO A 103 5.52 2.36 -13.89
C PRO A 103 6.12 3.65 -13.32
N GLY A 104 6.24 3.73 -12.01
CA GLY A 104 6.76 4.88 -11.27
C GLY A 104 5.73 5.98 -10.98
N GLU A 105 4.52 5.89 -11.54
CA GLU A 105 3.45 6.85 -11.25
C GLU A 105 2.69 6.50 -9.97
N GLY A 106 2.14 7.54 -9.34
CA GLY A 106 1.24 7.44 -8.21
C GLY A 106 -0.14 8.00 -8.52
N THR A 107 -1.19 7.39 -7.97
CA THR A 107 -2.54 7.96 -7.99
C THR A 107 -3.09 8.09 -6.57
N VAL A 108 -3.91 9.11 -6.34
CA VAL A 108 -4.66 9.23 -5.10
C VAL A 108 -5.95 8.43 -5.23
N VAL A 109 -6.26 7.64 -4.20
CA VAL A 109 -7.47 6.83 -4.12
C VAL A 109 -8.15 7.13 -2.79
N PRO A 110 -9.39 7.65 -2.81
CA PRO A 110 -10.19 7.75 -1.61
C PRO A 110 -10.77 6.37 -1.26
N LEU A 111 -10.57 5.96 -0.01
CA LEU A 111 -11.18 4.77 0.57
C LEU A 111 -12.25 5.22 1.55
N SER A 112 -13.49 4.80 1.35
CA SER A 112 -14.57 5.06 2.29
C SER A 112 -14.93 3.79 3.04
N PHE A 113 -15.07 3.89 4.36
CA PHE A 113 -15.51 2.79 5.21
C PHE A 113 -16.65 3.25 6.12
N ARG A 114 -17.76 2.52 6.10
CA ARG A 114 -18.86 2.80 7.01
C ARG A 114 -18.45 2.51 8.46
N VAL A 115 -18.75 3.43 9.37
CA VAL A 115 -18.48 3.27 10.80
C VAL A 115 -19.79 3.13 11.59
N LEU A 116 -19.83 2.16 12.49
CA LEU A 116 -20.94 1.94 13.42
C LEU A 116 -20.52 2.32 14.84
N ASN A 117 -21.48 2.85 15.61
CA ASN A 117 -21.33 3.21 17.03
C ASN A 117 -20.18 4.20 17.32
N TYR A 118 -19.82 5.04 16.35
CA TYR A 118 -18.90 6.14 16.58
C TYR A 118 -19.60 7.24 17.38
N THR A 119 -18.94 7.72 18.43
CA THR A 119 -19.57 8.59 19.45
C THR A 119 -19.17 10.06 19.35
N LYS A 120 -18.41 10.43 18.32
CA LYS A 120 -17.88 11.79 18.15
C LYS A 120 -18.33 12.39 16.82
N ASP A 121 -18.58 13.69 16.83
CA ASP A 121 -19.27 14.40 15.75
C ASP A 121 -18.39 14.49 14.48
N VAL A 122 -17.23 15.15 14.52
CA VAL A 122 -16.28 15.21 13.38
C VAL A 122 -14.84 15.19 13.89
N ILE A 123 -14.00 14.29 13.34
CA ILE A 123 -12.57 14.21 13.69
C ILE A 123 -11.73 13.89 12.47
N THR A 124 -10.64 14.65 12.30
CA THR A 124 -9.47 14.24 11.52
C THR A 124 -8.62 13.32 12.39
N PHE A 125 -8.33 12.12 11.90
CA PHE A 125 -7.56 11.14 12.66
C PHE A 125 -6.07 11.30 12.38
N ASP A 126 -5.26 11.26 13.44
CA ASP A 126 -3.84 11.03 13.27
C ASP A 126 -3.61 9.59 12.75
N LYS A 127 -2.58 9.39 11.91
CA LYS A 127 -2.22 8.05 11.39
C LYS A 127 -2.04 6.97 12.47
N LYS A 128 -1.68 7.35 13.69
CA LYS A 128 -1.52 6.43 14.84
C LYS A 128 -2.85 5.96 15.44
N GLU A 129 -3.95 6.65 15.15
CA GLU A 129 -5.28 6.42 15.72
C GLU A 129 -6.11 5.43 14.90
N ILE A 130 -5.61 5.09 13.71
CA ILE A 130 -6.21 4.14 12.79
C ILE A 130 -5.20 3.02 12.54
N THR A 131 -5.60 1.79 12.80
CA THR A 131 -4.82 0.60 12.42
C THR A 131 -5.55 -0.13 11.32
N GLY A 132 -4.85 -0.38 10.21
CA GLY A 132 -5.42 -0.99 9.02
C GLY A 132 -4.57 -2.15 8.54
N SER A 133 -5.25 -3.17 8.03
CA SER A 133 -4.66 -4.38 7.50
C SER A 133 -5.15 -4.55 6.07
N MET A 134 -4.32 -4.16 5.09
CA MET A 134 -4.63 -4.30 3.66
C MET A 134 -4.10 -5.66 3.17
N TYR A 135 -4.70 -6.76 3.64
CA TYR A 135 -4.11 -8.10 3.47
C TYR A 135 -4.45 -8.84 2.17
N ASN A 136 -5.32 -8.33 1.29
CA ASN A 136 -5.67 -9.04 0.06
C ASN A 136 -5.40 -8.21 -1.20
N PHE A 137 -4.12 -8.11 -1.58
CA PHE A 137 -3.72 -7.73 -2.95
C PHE A 137 -4.07 -8.89 -3.91
N LYS A 138 -5.33 -8.99 -4.35
CA LYS A 138 -5.68 -9.81 -5.52
C LYS A 138 -5.95 -8.89 -6.69
N PHE A 139 -4.89 -8.52 -7.40
CA PHE A 139 -5.07 -7.92 -8.72
C PHE A 139 -5.59 -9.02 -9.66
N LYS A 140 -6.82 -8.86 -10.15
CA LYS A 140 -7.32 -9.64 -11.27
C LYS A 140 -7.24 -8.73 -12.49
N GLU A 141 -6.26 -8.97 -13.36
CA GLU A 141 -6.36 -8.51 -14.75
C GLU A 141 -7.60 -9.23 -15.30
N LEU A 142 -8.72 -8.49 -15.38
CA LEU A 142 -9.87 -8.96 -16.12
C LEU A 142 -9.41 -8.94 -17.57
N ASP A 143 -9.27 -10.13 -18.17
CA ASP A 143 -8.95 -10.26 -19.58
C ASP A 143 -9.79 -9.26 -20.36
N SER A 144 -9.13 -8.36 -21.07
CA SER A 144 -9.78 -7.50 -22.04
C SER A 144 -10.35 -8.44 -23.10
N LYS A 145 -11.63 -8.76 -22.98
CA LYS A 145 -12.34 -9.48 -24.04
C LYS A 145 -12.21 -8.60 -25.29
N LYS A 146 -11.49 -9.15 -26.27
CA LYS A 146 -11.47 -8.68 -27.66
C LYS A 146 -12.87 -8.68 -28.24
#